data_AF-W2FTL2-F1
#
_entry.id   AF-W2FTL2-F1
#
_cell.length_a   1.000
_cell.length_b   1.000
_cell.length_c   1.000
_cell.angle_alpha   90.00
_cell.angle_beta   90.00
_cell.angle_gamma   90.00
#
_symmetry.space_group_name_H-M   'P 1'
#
loop_
_entity.id
_entity.type
_entity.pdbx_description
1 polymer ?
#
loop_
_entity_poly.entity_id
_entity_poly.type
_entity_poly.pdbx_seq_one_letter_code
_entity_poly.pdbx_strand_id
1 'polypeptide(L)'
;MLNPIENCFSTFKSMAKRFLARNLQAILRVPPHRTIKEHREEYLKLAVDILLQEAITPELCYKCSLHTMKFHAAAIQMKDMAVGVLARI
;
A
#
# COMPACT_ATOMS: atom_id res chain seq x y z
N MET A 1 -11.37 -0.42 4.56
CA MET A 1 -10.16 -0.48 5.39
C MET A 1 -10.47 -0.28 6.87
N LEU A 2 -10.99 -1.28 7.60
CA LEU A 2 -11.11 -1.20 9.08
C LEU A 2 -9.80 -1.49 9.82
N ASN A 3 -8.68 -1.53 9.10
CA ASN A 3 -7.35 -1.68 9.65
C ASN A 3 -6.51 -0.46 9.21
N PRO A 4 -6.09 0.40 10.15
CA PRO A 4 -5.35 1.61 9.79
C PRO A 4 -3.99 1.28 9.16
N ILE A 5 -3.37 0.15 9.53
CA ILE A 5 -2.10 -0.31 8.94
C ILE A 5 -2.31 -0.61 7.46
N GLU A 6 -3.35 -1.37 7.11
CA GLU A 6 -3.64 -1.72 5.71
C GLU A 6 -4.04 -0.50 4.86
N ASN A 7 -4.65 0.51 5.48
CA ASN A 7 -4.93 1.78 4.81
C ASN A 7 -3.62 2.51 4.46
N CYS A 8 -2.68 2.64 5.40
CA CYS A 8 -1.36 3.20 5.13
C CYS A 8 -0.62 2.41 4.04
N PHE A 9 -0.61 1.08 4.15
CA PHE A 9 0.01 0.20 3.16
C PHE A 9 -0.65 0.30 1.78
N SER A 10 -1.91 0.74 1.69
CA SER A 10 -2.57 0.93 0.40
C SER A 10 -1.99 2.12 -0.39
N THR A 11 -1.56 3.17 0.30
CA THR A 11 -0.79 4.27 -0.30
C THR A 11 0.54 3.77 -0.86
N PHE A 12 1.31 3.03 -0.04
CA PHE A 12 2.56 2.42 -0.49
C PHE A 12 2.34 1.46 -1.68
N LYS A 13 1.34 0.56 -1.62
CA LYS A 13 1.02 -0.35 -2.73
C LYS A 13 0.72 0.41 -4.03
N SER A 14 0.03 1.53 -3.96
CA SER A 14 -0.25 2.37 -5.14
C SER A 14 1.05 2.96 -5.73
N MET A 15 1.95 3.47 -4.88
CA MET A 15 3.25 3.98 -5.29
C MET A 15 4.14 2.88 -5.88
N ALA A 16 4.24 1.73 -5.22
CA ALA A 16 4.98 0.58 -5.69
C ALA A 16 4.45 0.08 -7.04
N LYS A 17 3.13 0.00 -7.25
CA LYS A 17 2.54 -0.35 -8.56
C LYS A 17 2.97 0.61 -9.66
N ARG A 18 2.96 1.93 -9.40
CA ARG A 18 3.42 2.94 -10.37
C ARG A 18 4.92 2.81 -10.65
N PHE A 19 5.72 2.56 -9.62
CA PHE A 19 7.15 2.31 -9.77
C PHE A 19 7.44 1.08 -10.64
N LEU A 20 6.78 -0.05 -10.39
CA LEU A 20 6.93 -1.26 -11.20
C LEU A 20 6.48 -1.03 -12.64
N ALA A 21 5.38 -0.30 -12.85
CA ALA A 21 4.91 0.04 -14.19
C ALA A 21 5.95 0.88 -14.97
N ARG A 22 6.58 1.86 -14.33
CA ARG A 22 7.66 2.67 -14.93
C ARG A 22 8.90 1.85 -15.25
N ASN A 23 9.21 0.85 -14.44
CA ASN A 23 10.38 -0.02 -14.61
C ASN A 23 10.09 -1.32 -15.38
N LEU A 24 8.88 -1.47 -15.93
CA LEU A 24 8.41 -2.74 -16.52
C LEU A 24 9.38 -3.27 -17.58
N GLN A 25 9.88 -2.41 -18.45
CA GLN A 25 10.83 -2.81 -19.50
C GLN A 25 12.14 -3.36 -18.95
N ALA A 26 12.64 -2.80 -17.84
CA ALA A 26 13.86 -3.27 -17.20
C ALA A 26 13.62 -4.56 -16.39
N ILE A 27 12.42 -4.73 -15.82
CA ILE A 27 11.99 -5.98 -15.17
C ILE A 27 11.87 -7.13 -16.19
N LEU A 28 11.41 -6.86 -17.41
CA LEU A 28 11.30 -7.88 -18.46
C LEU A 28 12.66 -8.26 -19.07
N ARG A 29 13.69 -7.42 -18.92
CA ARG A 29 15.07 -7.71 -19.33
C ARG A 29 15.82 -8.43 -18.21
N VAL A 30 15.47 -9.69 -18.00
CA VAL A 30 16.06 -10.53 -16.95
C VAL A 30 17.54 -10.81 -17.26
N PRO A 31 18.46 -10.58 -16.30
CA PRO A 31 19.86 -10.91 -16.48
C PRO A 31 20.10 -12.42 -16.69
N PRO A 32 21.22 -12.81 -17.33
CA PRO A 32 21.62 -14.21 -17.41
C PRO A 32 21.70 -14.86 -16.01
N HIS A 33 21.37 -16.15 -15.93
CA HIS A 33 21.40 -16.93 -14.69
C HIS A 33 20.42 -16.50 -13.59
N ARG A 34 19.39 -15.71 -13.92
CA ARG A 34 18.31 -15.35 -13.00
C ARG A 34 16.95 -15.70 -13.57
N THR A 35 16.01 -15.97 -12.68
CA THR A 35 14.60 -16.10 -13.02
C THR A 35 13.92 -14.74 -13.06
N ILE A 36 12.83 -14.64 -13.83
CA ILE A 36 11.96 -13.44 -13.83
C ILE A 36 11.41 -13.12 -12.43
N LYS A 37 11.20 -14.15 -11.60
CA LYS A 37 10.72 -14.02 -10.23
C LYS A 37 11.75 -13.30 -9.37
N GLU A 38 12.99 -13.78 -9.34
CA GLU A 38 14.07 -13.18 -8.54
C GLU A 38 14.32 -11.73 -8.96
N HIS A 39 14.40 -11.47 -10.26
CA HIS A 39 14.61 -10.11 -10.77
C HIS A 39 13.45 -9.17 -10.38
N ARG A 40 12.20 -9.64 -10.46
CA ARG A 40 11.03 -8.86 -10.01
C ARG A 40 11.03 -8.62 -8.50
N GLU A 41 11.47 -9.59 -7.70
CA GLU A 41 11.59 -9.45 -6.25
C GLU A 41 12.62 -8.37 -5.87
N GLU A 42 13.71 -8.22 -6.62
CA GLU A 42 14.67 -7.14 -6.42
C GLU A 42 14.05 -5.76 -6.69
N TYR A 43 13.28 -5.61 -7.76
CA TYR A 43 12.55 -4.35 -8.01
C TYR A 43 11.51 -4.05 -6.92
N LEU A 44 10.89 -5.07 -6.33
CA LEU A 44 10.00 -4.89 -5.19
C LEU A 44 10.76 -4.39 -3.95
N LYS A 45 11.93 -4.98 -3.64
CA LYS A 45 12.79 -4.51 -2.54
C LYS A 45 13.24 -3.08 -2.76
N LEU A 46 13.69 -2.75 -3.98
CA LEU A 46 14.08 -1.40 -4.36
C LEU A 46 12.92 -0.40 -4.21
N ALA A 47 11.70 -0.81 -4.58
CA ALA A 47 10.52 0.03 -4.37
C ALA A 47 10.25 0.29 -2.88
N VAL A 48 10.48 -0.69 -2.01
CA VAL A 48 10.39 -0.50 -0.55
C VAL A 48 11.44 0.49 -0.08
N ASP A 49 12.70 0.30 -0.45
CA ASP A 49 13.82 1.13 0.01
C ASP A 49 13.65 2.60 -0.38
N ILE A 50 13.13 2.86 -1.58
CA ILE A 50 12.92 4.22 -2.09
C ILE A 50 11.62 4.83 -1.53
N LEU A 51 10.51 4.09 -1.56
CA LEU A 51 9.18 4.68 -1.43
C LEU A 51 8.58 4.54 -0.04
N LEU A 52 9.05 3.63 0.81
CA LEU A 52 8.35 3.33 2.07
C LEU A 52 8.31 4.54 3.01
N GLN A 53 9.43 5.25 3.16
CA GLN A 53 9.52 6.44 4.02
C GLN A 53 8.71 7.62 3.48
N GLU A 54 8.65 7.77 2.15
CA GLU A 54 7.81 8.80 1.50
C GLU A 54 6.32 8.46 1.61
N ALA A 55 5.98 7.18 1.45
CA ALA A 55 4.59 6.72 1.45
C ALA A 55 3.97 6.70 2.86
N ILE A 56 4.75 6.35 3.89
CA ILE A 56 4.25 6.12 5.25
C ILE A 56 4.71 7.25 6.15
N THR A 57 3.99 8.36 6.10
CA THR A 57 4.26 9.53 6.95
C THR A 57 3.47 9.46 8.27
N PRO A 58 3.93 10.13 9.35
CA PRO A 58 3.17 10.25 10.59
C PRO A 58 1.76 10.84 10.37
N GLU A 59 1.64 11.81 9.47
CA GLU A 59 0.36 12.42 9.10
C GLU A 59 -0.60 11.40 8.46
N LEU A 60 -0.10 10.58 7.52
CA LEU A 60 -0.91 9.52 6.92
C LEU A 60 -1.36 8.51 7.96
N CYS A 61 -0.46 8.04 8.82
CA CYS A 61 -0.78 7.12 9.91
C CYS A 61 -1.87 7.68 10.83
N TYR A 62 -1.79 8.96 11.18
CA TYR A 62 -2.80 9.63 11.97
C TYR A 62 -4.16 9.68 11.26
N LYS A 63 -4.20 10.09 9.98
CA LYS A 63 -5.43 10.11 9.17
C LYS A 63 -6.06 8.73 9.04
N CYS A 64 -5.26 7.69 8.79
CA CYS A 64 -5.74 6.32 8.69
C CYS A 64 -6.27 5.78 10.02
N SER A 65 -5.65 6.15 11.15
CA SER A 65 -6.14 5.84 12.49
C SER A 65 -7.49 6.50 12.79
N LEU A 66 -7.59 7.82 12.55
CA LEU A 66 -8.86 8.55 12.68
C LEU A 66 -9.96 7.99 11.79
N HIS A 67 -9.63 7.63 10.55
CA HIS A 67 -10.58 7.01 9.62
C HIS A 67 -11.15 5.73 10.20
N THR A 68 -10.31 4.82 10.71
CA THR A 68 -10.77 3.57 11.32
C THR A 68 -11.61 3.83 12.57
N MET A 69 -11.20 4.76 13.45
CA MET A 69 -11.94 5.10 14.68
C MET A 69 -13.42 5.44 14.45
N LYS A 70 -13.77 6.06 13.33
CA LYS A 70 -15.17 6.40 12.99
C LYS A 70 -16.07 5.17 12.89
N PHE A 71 -15.50 4.01 12.55
CA PHE A 71 -16.23 2.76 12.44
C PHE A 71 -16.28 1.97 13.75
N HIS A 72 -15.35 2.20 14.70
CA HIS A 72 -15.35 1.49 15.98
C HIS A 72 -16.64 1.71 16.77
N ALA A 73 -17.14 2.95 16.83
CA ALA A 73 -18.38 3.27 17.54
C ALA A 73 -19.59 2.54 16.93
N ALA A 74 -19.67 2.49 15.60
CA ALA A 74 -20.74 1.77 14.90
C ALA A 74 -20.62 0.25 15.08
N ALA A 75 -19.39 -0.29 15.06
CA ALA A 75 -19.12 -1.71 15.30
C ALA A 75 -19.52 -2.15 16.71
N ILE A 76 -19.17 -1.36 17.74
CA ILE A 76 -19.56 -1.61 19.14
C ILE A 76 -21.09 -1.63 19.28
N GLN A 77 -21.78 -0.75 18.56
CA GLN A 77 -23.23 -0.65 18.56
C GLN A 77 -23.91 -1.68 17.64
N MET A 78 -23.17 -2.62 17.04
CA MET A 78 -23.66 -3.61 16.08
C MET A 78 -24.49 -3.01 14.94
N LYS A 79 -24.17 -1.78 14.54
CA LYS A 79 -24.84 -1.10 13.43
C LYS A 79 -24.37 -1.71 12.12
N ASP A 80 -25.26 -1.77 11.15
CA ASP A 80 -24.88 -2.07 9.78
C ASP A 80 -23.94 -0.97 9.27
N MET A 81 -22.80 -1.37 8.73
CA MET A 81 -21.73 -0.46 8.31
C MET A 81 -21.44 -0.69 6.84
N ALA A 82 -21.64 0.35 6.03
CA ALA A 82 -21.18 0.38 4.65
C ALA A 82 -19.64 0.44 4.61
N VAL A 83 -19.00 -0.72 4.51
CA VAL A 83 -17.55 -0.86 4.37
C VAL A 83 -17.15 -0.93 2.90
N GLY A 84 -15.98 -0.39 2.55
CA GLY A 84 -15.43 -0.50 1.19
C GLY A 84 -15.95 0.54 0.19
N VAL A 85 -16.79 1.49 0.61
CA VAL A 85 -17.13 2.67 -0.19
C VAL A 85 -15.89 3.56 -0.27
N LEU A 86 -15.50 3.95 -1.48
CA LEU A 86 -14.31 4.79 -1.79
C LEU A 86 -14.40 6.16 -1.10
N ALA A 87 -14.08 6.22 0.19
CA ALA A 87 -13.77 7.47 0.86
C ALA A 87 -12.37 7.87 0.39
N ARG A 88 -12.28 8.96 -0.39
CA ARG A 88 -11.00 9.61 -0.68
C ARG A 88 -10.43 10.09 0.66
N ILE A 89 -9.35 9.46 1.11
CA ILE A 89 -8.50 9.92 2.22
C ILE A 89 -7.63 11.07 1.71
#